data_AF-V6TTF9-F1
#
_entry.id   AF-V6TTF9-F1
#
_cell.length_a   1.000
_cell.length_b   1.000
_cell.length_c   1.000
_cell.angle_alpha   90.00
_cell.angle_beta   90.00
_cell.angle_gamma   90.00
#
_symmetry.space_group_name_H-M   'P 1'
#
loop_
_entity.id
_entity.type
_entity.pdbx_description
1 polymer ?
#
loop_
_entity_poly.entity_id
_entity_poly.type
_entity_poly.pdbx_seq_one_letter_code
_entity_poly.pdbx_strand_id
1 'polypeptide(L)'
;MRHAPSFSAQKLLKNLSGSIATASSALMSHNLHKMGLKPGFSVVQKARFTTDSQAPSTRAERMKLVPSVIPPPLNDEEWKKAELRWIVREERHCLICLQRFGSSEMLCSSCSHAVHKDCFVNWISQSKTRWCCPVCMTPANMRESPFLKSYMCTSAARDIQAAIRGYFGRRCCRALRKRSTGVLVTELGRAANNMNSYLLDQRVKLDSELGRLQKELDETNNLFEAFMATRTISWISVIEKTRQRQSKACPICFENFDYKGVFISLASDSEKDACTVSTVSCCSALFHSDCLDVYESVADRAVCPCCKSGFISHKVEGVS
;
A
#
# COMPACT_ATOMS: atom_id res chain seq x y z
N MET A 1 38.47 22.88 62.17
CA MET A 1 38.39 22.82 60.70
C MET A 1 39.38 21.77 60.21
N ARG A 2 38.92 20.66 59.61
CA ARG A 2 39.81 19.61 59.07
C ARG A 2 40.12 19.98 57.62
N HIS A 3 41.37 20.35 57.32
CA HIS A 3 41.80 20.61 55.95
C HIS A 3 41.77 19.30 55.15
N ALA A 4 40.98 19.27 54.07
CA ALA A 4 40.99 18.18 53.11
C ALA A 4 42.34 18.15 52.37
N PRO A 5 42.97 16.97 52.18
CA PRO A 5 44.25 16.88 51.48
C PRO A 5 44.06 17.25 50.00
N SER A 6 45.01 17.99 49.45
CA SER A 6 44.99 18.46 48.06
C SER A 6 44.90 17.28 47.08
N PHE A 7 44.28 17.54 45.92
CA PHE A 7 44.01 16.55 44.88
C PHE A 7 45.25 15.73 44.44
N SER A 8 46.44 16.34 44.53
CA SER A 8 47.72 15.70 44.21
C SER A 8 48.14 14.65 45.26
N ALA A 9 47.94 14.94 46.55
CA ALA A 9 48.26 14.01 47.64
C ALA A 9 47.36 12.77 47.62
N GLN A 10 46.07 12.94 47.28
CA GLN A 10 45.14 11.81 47.11
C GLN A 10 45.52 10.90 45.94
N LYS A 11 46.05 11.47 44.84
CA LYS A 11 46.50 10.71 43.68
C LYS A 11 47.77 9.91 43.98
N LEU A 12 48.72 10.50 44.70
CA LEU A 12 49.94 9.82 45.16
C LEU A 12 49.63 8.68 46.14
N LEU A 13 48.75 8.89 47.11
CA LEU A 13 48.34 7.85 48.06
C LEU A 13 47.61 6.69 47.37
N LYS A 14 46.76 6.97 46.38
CA LYS A 14 46.12 5.93 45.56
C LYS A 14 47.16 5.11 44.78
N ASN A 15 48.13 5.78 44.15
CA ASN A 15 49.19 5.10 43.40
C ASN A 15 50.11 4.26 44.31
N LEU A 16 50.48 4.77 45.48
CA LEU A 16 51.24 4.03 46.49
C LEU A 16 50.46 2.82 47.03
N SER A 17 49.17 2.99 47.35
CA SER A 17 48.32 1.87 47.79
C SER A 17 48.15 0.80 46.71
N GLY A 18 48.04 1.21 45.44
CA GLY A 18 48.01 0.30 44.30
C GLY A 18 49.32 -0.46 44.12
N SER A 19 50.46 0.24 44.27
CA SER A 19 51.80 -0.34 44.16
C SER A 19 52.15 -1.30 45.31
N ILE A 20 51.72 -0.97 46.53
CA ILE A 20 51.90 -1.84 47.71
C ILE A 20 50.99 -3.08 47.60
N ALA A 21 49.78 -2.93 47.07
CA ALA A 21 48.87 -4.06 46.83
C ALA A 21 49.41 -5.01 45.76
N THR A 22 49.99 -4.50 44.66
CA THR A 22 50.63 -5.33 43.63
C THR A 22 51.91 -6.00 44.14
N ALA A 23 52.76 -5.29 44.90
CA ALA A 23 53.96 -5.87 45.50
C ALA A 23 53.62 -6.98 46.52
N SER A 24 52.61 -6.75 47.37
CA SER A 24 52.13 -7.76 48.33
C SER A 24 51.55 -8.97 47.61
N SER A 25 50.76 -8.77 46.55
CA SER A 25 50.22 -9.86 45.74
C SER A 25 51.30 -10.67 45.03
N ALA A 26 52.38 -10.04 44.57
CA ALA A 26 53.51 -10.71 43.93
C ALA A 26 54.38 -11.49 44.93
N LEU A 27 54.57 -10.96 46.14
CA LEU A 27 55.27 -11.65 47.21
C LEU A 27 54.48 -12.89 47.68
N MET A 28 53.15 -12.74 47.80
CA MET A 28 52.24 -13.83 48.16
C MET A 28 52.25 -14.94 47.10
N SER A 29 52.23 -14.59 45.81
CA SER A 29 52.28 -15.58 44.72
C SER A 29 53.62 -16.31 44.65
N HIS A 30 54.73 -15.60 44.86
CA HIS A 30 56.07 -16.18 44.95
C HIS A 30 56.20 -17.15 46.13
N ASN A 31 55.69 -16.78 47.31
CA ASN A 31 55.71 -17.64 48.50
C ASN A 31 54.85 -18.89 48.32
N LEU A 32 53.68 -18.78 47.69
CA LEU A 32 52.84 -19.93 47.35
C LEU A 32 53.54 -20.89 46.39
N HIS A 33 54.21 -20.37 45.36
CA HIS A 33 54.99 -21.17 44.41
C HIS A 33 56.14 -21.92 45.09
N LYS A 34 56.88 -21.27 46.00
CA LYS A 34 57.98 -21.88 46.76
C LYS A 34 57.51 -23.00 47.70
N MET A 35 56.27 -22.91 48.19
CA MET A 35 55.62 -23.93 49.04
C MET A 35 54.95 -25.05 48.23
N GLY A 36 55.07 -25.08 46.90
CA GLY A 36 54.41 -26.06 46.03
C GLY A 36 52.88 -25.90 45.95
N LEU A 37 52.34 -24.81 46.48
CA LEU A 37 50.91 -24.51 46.50
C LEU A 37 50.57 -23.61 45.30
N LYS A 38 49.69 -24.09 44.42
CA LYS A 38 49.17 -23.25 43.33
C LYS A 38 48.33 -22.12 43.94
N PRO A 39 48.50 -20.86 43.52
CA PRO A 39 47.61 -19.78 43.93
C PRO A 39 46.16 -20.19 43.67
N GLY A 40 45.32 -20.11 44.70
CA GLY A 40 43.90 -20.42 44.56
C GLY A 40 43.30 -19.46 43.54
N PHE A 41 42.74 -19.98 42.44
CA PHE A 41 42.03 -19.15 41.46
C PHE A 41 40.93 -18.35 42.17
N SER A 42 41.06 -17.03 42.20
CA SER A 42 39.98 -16.17 42.68
C SER A 42 38.77 -16.35 41.75
N VAL A 43 37.57 -16.17 42.28
CA VAL A 43 36.32 -16.19 41.49
C VAL A 43 36.39 -15.23 40.31
N VAL A 44 37.14 -14.13 40.46
CA VAL A 44 37.39 -13.10 39.42
C VAL A 44 38.27 -13.63 38.29
N GLN A 45 39.33 -14.37 38.60
CA GLN A 45 40.17 -15.01 37.58
C GLN A 45 39.42 -16.14 36.87
N LYS A 46 38.53 -16.86 37.58
CA LYS A 46 37.62 -17.83 36.95
C LYS A 46 36.61 -17.16 36.03
N ALA A 47 35.92 -16.10 36.46
CA ALA A 47 34.93 -15.40 35.63
C ALA A 47 35.50 -14.83 34.32
N ARG A 48 36.80 -14.47 34.28
CA ARG A 48 37.50 -14.06 33.05
C ARG A 48 37.86 -15.24 32.12
N PHE A 49 37.98 -16.45 32.65
CA PHE A 49 38.39 -17.66 31.91
C PHE A 49 37.21 -18.63 31.64
N THR A 50 36.12 -18.57 32.40
CA THR A 50 34.91 -19.39 32.25
C THR A 50 33.83 -18.59 31.53
N THR A 51 34.17 -18.11 30.32
CA THR A 51 33.18 -17.70 29.31
C THR A 51 32.80 -18.87 28.40
N ASP A 52 33.46 -20.02 28.57
CA ASP A 52 32.92 -21.32 28.18
C ASP A 52 31.65 -21.57 28.98
N SER A 53 30.53 -21.59 28.26
CA SER A 53 29.13 -22.02 28.51
C SER A 53 28.66 -22.63 29.84
N GLN A 54 29.54 -23.00 30.77
CA GLN A 54 29.25 -23.63 32.04
C GLN A 54 29.85 -22.86 33.23
N ALA A 55 29.02 -22.64 34.23
CA ALA A 55 29.46 -22.03 35.48
C ALA A 55 30.50 -22.90 36.22
N PRO A 56 31.44 -22.30 36.96
CA PRO A 56 32.43 -23.04 37.73
C PRO A 56 31.77 -23.81 38.89
N SER A 57 31.95 -25.14 38.92
CA SER A 57 31.47 -26.00 40.01
C SER A 57 32.39 -25.97 41.24
N THR A 58 31.77 -26.01 42.41
CA THR A 58 32.47 -26.08 43.70
C THR A 58 33.15 -27.45 43.87
N ARG A 59 34.13 -27.53 44.76
CA ARG A 59 34.84 -28.80 45.05
C ARG A 59 33.88 -29.86 45.58
N ALA A 60 32.93 -29.47 46.44
CA ALA A 60 31.93 -30.36 47.02
C ALA A 60 30.96 -30.91 45.95
N GLU A 61 30.52 -30.07 45.01
CA GLU A 61 29.70 -30.50 43.87
C GLU A 61 30.47 -31.47 42.95
N ARG A 62 31.74 -31.19 42.65
CA ARG A 62 32.59 -32.10 41.86
C ARG A 62 32.82 -33.45 42.53
N MET A 63 32.89 -33.46 43.86
CA MET A 63 33.01 -34.67 44.68
C MET A 63 31.66 -35.34 44.95
N LYS A 64 30.55 -34.86 44.35
CA LYS A 64 29.18 -35.37 44.54
C LYS A 64 28.71 -35.41 46.00
N LEU A 65 29.30 -34.57 46.86
CA LEU A 65 28.91 -34.45 48.26
C LEU A 65 27.66 -33.57 48.45
N VAL A 66 27.40 -32.70 47.49
CA VAL A 66 26.24 -31.78 47.46
C VAL A 66 25.71 -31.76 46.02
N PRO A 67 24.38 -31.75 45.80
CA PRO A 67 23.81 -31.60 44.46
C PRO A 67 24.21 -30.26 43.83
N SER A 68 24.47 -30.27 42.52
CA SER A 68 24.75 -29.05 41.76
C SER A 68 23.52 -28.15 41.73
N VAL A 69 23.67 -26.91 42.18
CA VAL A 69 22.59 -25.91 42.17
C VAL A 69 22.43 -25.25 40.79
N ILE A 70 23.47 -25.33 39.96
CA ILE A 70 23.49 -24.73 38.62
C ILE A 70 22.90 -25.73 37.62
N PRO A 71 21.95 -25.31 36.76
CA PRO A 71 21.39 -26.18 35.74
C PRO A 71 22.48 -26.71 34.80
N PRO A 72 22.28 -27.87 34.17
CA PRO A 72 23.20 -28.35 33.15
C PRO A 72 23.38 -27.29 32.03
N PRO A 73 24.56 -27.23 31.39
CA PRO A 73 24.78 -26.32 30.28
C PRO A 73 23.76 -26.62 29.17
N LEU A 74 23.16 -25.55 28.65
CA LEU A 74 22.19 -25.66 27.55
C LEU A 74 22.92 -26.12 26.28
N ASN A 75 22.22 -26.87 25.45
CA ASN A 75 22.70 -27.19 24.10
C ASN A 75 22.61 -25.95 23.18
N ASP A 76 23.21 -26.02 21.99
CA ASP A 76 23.24 -24.87 21.06
C ASP A 76 21.84 -24.43 20.60
N GLU A 77 20.88 -25.34 20.46
CA GLU A 77 19.51 -25.00 20.07
C GLU A 77 18.75 -24.28 21.20
N GLU A 78 18.95 -24.71 22.44
CA GLU A 78 18.39 -24.08 23.63
C GLU A 78 18.99 -22.69 23.86
N TRP A 79 20.27 -22.50 23.56
CA TRP A 79 20.90 -21.18 23.56
C TRP A 79 20.29 -20.26 22.51
N LYS A 80 20.12 -20.72 21.27
CA LYS A 80 19.42 -19.96 20.22
C LYS A 80 18.00 -19.58 20.68
N LYS A 81 17.25 -20.50 21.30
CA LYS A 81 15.92 -20.21 21.86
C LYS A 81 15.98 -19.15 22.96
N ALA A 82 16.99 -19.18 23.83
CA ALA A 82 17.17 -18.17 24.87
C ALA A 82 17.47 -16.78 24.29
N GLU A 83 18.34 -16.70 23.28
CA GLU A 83 18.63 -15.46 22.55
C GLU A 83 17.39 -14.91 21.82
N LEU A 84 16.63 -15.78 21.15
CA LEU A 84 15.39 -15.38 20.47
C LEU A 84 14.34 -14.86 21.46
N ARG A 85 14.16 -15.50 22.62
CA ARG A 85 13.25 -15.00 23.67
C ARG A 85 13.66 -13.61 24.14
N TRP A 86 14.95 -13.36 24.27
CA TRP A 86 15.46 -12.03 24.61
C TRP A 86 15.15 -11.00 23.51
N ILE A 87 15.32 -11.36 22.23
CA ILE A 87 14.97 -10.49 21.09
C ILE A 87 13.48 -10.13 21.09
N VAL A 88 12.60 -11.09 21.34
CA VAL A 88 11.14 -10.87 21.38
C VAL A 88 10.74 -9.90 22.49
N ARG A 89 11.49 -9.83 23.60
CA ARG A 89 11.26 -8.84 24.66
C ARG A 89 11.71 -7.43 24.27
N GLU A 90 12.46 -7.30 23.18
CA GLU A 90 13.04 -6.04 22.69
C GLU A 90 13.81 -5.25 23.76
N GLU A 91 14.47 -5.96 24.69
CA GLU A 91 15.30 -5.33 25.71
C GLU A 91 16.50 -4.62 25.05
N ARG A 92 16.64 -3.30 25.22
CA ARG A 92 17.74 -2.54 24.58
C ARG A 92 18.83 -2.10 25.54
N HIS A 93 18.63 -2.28 26.84
CA HIS A 93 19.49 -1.75 27.89
C HIS A 93 19.98 -2.84 28.83
N CYS A 94 21.24 -2.76 29.25
CA CYS A 94 21.78 -3.63 30.27
C CYS A 94 21.23 -3.23 31.64
N LEU A 95 20.64 -4.18 32.37
CA LEU A 95 20.01 -3.92 33.67
C LEU A 95 21.00 -3.67 34.81
N ILE A 96 22.30 -3.88 34.60
CA ILE A 96 23.35 -3.57 35.60
C ILE A 96 23.75 -2.10 35.51
N CYS A 97 24.06 -1.60 34.31
CA CYS A 97 24.57 -0.23 34.11
C CYS A 97 23.53 0.75 33.54
N LEU A 98 22.35 0.25 33.15
CA LEU A 98 21.25 0.98 32.52
C LEU A 98 21.58 1.64 31.17
N GLN A 99 22.73 1.27 30.57
CA GLN A 99 23.14 1.75 29.25
C GLN A 99 22.67 0.83 28.14
N ARG A 100 22.55 1.37 26.91
CA ARG A 100 22.26 0.56 25.72
C ARG A 100 23.37 -0.48 25.49
N PHE A 101 23.00 -1.63 24.94
CA PHE A 101 24.00 -2.67 24.65
C PHE A 101 25.07 -2.22 23.66
N GLY A 102 24.66 -1.52 22.59
CA GLY A 102 25.58 -0.98 21.60
C GLY A 102 26.41 -2.07 20.92
N SER A 103 27.71 -1.80 20.75
CA SER A 103 28.70 -2.72 20.14
C SER A 103 29.47 -3.55 21.18
N SER A 104 29.15 -3.41 22.47
CA SER A 104 29.82 -4.11 23.55
C SER A 104 29.52 -5.61 23.52
N GLU A 105 30.42 -6.41 24.11
CA GLU A 105 30.21 -7.85 24.25
C GLU A 105 29.04 -8.13 25.20
N MET A 106 28.17 -9.06 24.80
CA MET A 106 26.94 -9.41 25.51
C MET A 106 27.02 -10.85 26.03
N LEU A 107 26.59 -11.04 27.26
CA LEU A 107 26.32 -12.36 27.83
C LEU A 107 24.82 -12.59 27.85
N CYS A 108 24.38 -13.75 27.38
CA CYS A 108 23.03 -14.26 27.53
C CYS A 108 23.02 -15.32 28.62
N SER A 109 22.04 -15.25 29.51
CA SER A 109 21.80 -16.26 30.54
C SER A 109 20.87 -17.37 30.05
N SER A 110 20.95 -18.55 30.64
CA SER A 110 19.99 -19.65 30.40
C SER A 110 18.52 -19.24 30.65
N CYS A 111 18.26 -18.33 31.60
CA CYS A 111 16.95 -17.71 31.82
C CYS A 111 16.58 -16.61 30.80
N SER A 112 17.36 -16.44 29.72
CA SER A 112 17.10 -15.52 28.60
C SER A 112 17.17 -14.02 28.95
N HIS A 113 17.90 -13.65 30.00
CA HIS A 113 18.30 -12.26 30.26
C HIS A 113 19.69 -12.00 29.71
N ALA A 114 19.93 -10.79 29.19
CA ALA A 114 21.24 -10.38 28.70
C ALA A 114 21.83 -9.21 29.50
N VAL A 115 23.16 -9.17 29.59
CA VAL A 115 23.94 -8.10 30.22
C VAL A 115 25.25 -7.89 29.46
N HIS A 116 25.90 -6.73 29.61
CA HIS A 116 27.27 -6.57 29.11
C HIS A 116 28.20 -7.56 29.82
N LYS A 117 29.13 -8.14 29.09
CA LYS A 117 30.14 -9.05 29.65
C LYS A 117 30.92 -8.40 30.79
N ASP A 118 31.42 -7.18 30.57
CA ASP A 118 32.16 -6.43 31.59
C ASP A 118 31.31 -6.10 32.81
N CYS A 119 30.02 -5.79 32.60
CA CYS A 119 29.10 -5.52 33.71
C CYS A 119 28.89 -6.78 34.55
N PHE A 120 28.72 -7.95 33.94
CA PHE A 120 28.59 -9.21 34.66
C PHE A 120 29.88 -9.58 35.40
N VAL A 121 31.04 -9.46 34.76
CA VAL A 121 32.36 -9.77 35.37
C VAL A 121 32.61 -8.86 36.57
N ASN A 122 32.32 -7.56 36.44
CA ASN A 122 32.44 -6.62 37.55
C ASN A 122 31.44 -6.94 38.66
N TRP A 123 30.19 -7.21 38.32
CA TRP A 123 29.14 -7.56 39.28
C TRP A 123 29.49 -8.83 40.07
N ILE A 124 29.87 -9.92 39.40
CA ILE A 124 30.22 -11.18 40.09
C ILE A 124 31.48 -11.02 40.93
N SER A 125 32.44 -10.18 40.51
CA SER A 125 33.67 -9.93 41.27
C SER A 125 33.45 -9.17 42.58
N GLN A 126 32.45 -8.30 42.61
CA GLN A 126 32.09 -7.50 43.79
C GLN A 126 31.08 -8.24 44.67
N SER A 127 30.22 -9.04 44.06
CA SER A 127 29.28 -9.87 44.78
C SER A 127 30.02 -11.02 45.46
N LYS A 128 29.81 -11.22 46.77
CA LYS A 128 30.16 -12.50 47.43
C LYS A 128 29.14 -13.61 47.09
N THR A 129 28.33 -13.39 46.07
CA THR A 129 27.16 -14.19 45.71
C THR A 129 27.58 -15.39 44.87
N ARG A 130 26.77 -16.46 44.95
CA ARG A 130 26.92 -17.63 44.07
C ARG A 130 26.70 -17.23 42.61
N TRP A 131 27.24 -18.02 41.70
CA TRP A 131 27.05 -17.82 40.25
C TRP A 131 25.56 -17.87 39.88
N CYS A 132 24.97 -16.73 39.57
CA CYS A 132 23.57 -16.59 39.21
C CYS A 132 23.33 -15.45 38.21
N CYS A 133 22.12 -15.39 37.65
CA CYS A 133 21.69 -14.30 36.80
C CYS A 133 21.55 -13.01 37.62
N PRO A 134 22.17 -11.88 37.21
CA PRO A 134 22.06 -10.61 37.93
C PRO A 134 20.65 -10.00 37.87
N VAL A 135 19.79 -10.50 36.99
CA VAL A 135 18.43 -9.97 36.77
C VAL A 135 17.41 -10.68 37.64
N CYS A 136 17.32 -12.01 37.54
CA CYS A 136 16.35 -12.80 38.30
C CYS A 136 16.94 -13.50 39.52
N MET A 137 18.25 -13.34 39.78
CA MET A 137 18.99 -13.95 40.90
C MET A 137 18.95 -15.48 40.95
N THR A 138 18.43 -16.15 39.92
CA THR A 138 18.41 -17.61 39.84
C THR A 138 19.75 -18.16 39.33
N PRO A 139 20.22 -19.31 39.84
CA PRO A 139 21.39 -20.01 39.30
C PRO A 139 21.22 -20.24 37.80
N ALA A 140 22.18 -19.75 37.01
CA ALA A 140 22.06 -19.74 35.56
C ALA A 140 23.44 -19.81 34.90
N ASN A 141 23.55 -20.62 33.85
CA ASN A 141 24.70 -20.55 32.95
C ASN A 141 24.67 -19.23 32.16
N MET A 142 25.85 -18.70 31.85
CA MET A 142 26.07 -17.50 31.04
C MET A 142 26.92 -17.86 29.83
N ARG A 143 26.55 -17.36 28.66
CA ARG A 143 27.28 -17.57 27.41
C ARG A 143 27.42 -16.26 26.66
N GLU A 144 28.61 -16.03 26.09
CA GLU A 144 28.79 -14.92 25.15
C GLU A 144 27.92 -15.11 23.91
N SER A 145 27.20 -14.05 23.53
CA SER A 145 26.32 -14.06 22.37
C SER A 145 26.80 -13.05 21.32
N PRO A 146 27.59 -13.52 20.33
CA PRO A 146 27.89 -12.73 19.14
C PRO A 146 26.63 -12.37 18.35
N PHE A 147 25.61 -13.24 18.39
CA PHE A 147 24.34 -13.04 17.69
C PHE A 147 23.58 -11.83 18.24
N LEU A 148 23.40 -11.74 19.56
CA LEU A 148 22.73 -10.59 20.19
C LEU A 148 23.49 -9.28 19.98
N LYS A 149 24.84 -9.31 20.06
CA LYS A 149 25.67 -8.15 19.73
C LYS A 149 25.43 -7.67 18.29
N SER A 150 25.44 -8.59 17.33
CA SER A 150 25.17 -8.29 15.92
C SER A 150 23.76 -7.70 15.73
N TYR A 151 22.75 -8.32 16.36
CA TYR A 151 21.38 -7.84 16.35
C TYR A 151 21.26 -6.40 16.87
N MET A 152 21.94 -6.06 17.97
CA MET A 152 21.92 -4.71 18.55
C MET A 152 22.60 -3.68 17.63
N CYS A 153 23.69 -4.04 16.97
CA CYS A 153 24.32 -3.19 15.95
C CYS A 153 23.37 -2.93 14.77
N THR A 154 22.71 -3.97 14.25
CA THR A 154 21.73 -3.82 13.16
C THR A 154 20.53 -2.98 13.59
N SER A 155 20.02 -3.17 14.81
CA SER A 155 18.93 -2.36 15.34
C SER A 155 19.33 -0.89 15.49
N ALA A 156 20.54 -0.61 15.97
CA ALA A 156 21.04 0.76 16.07
C ALA A 156 21.19 1.41 14.69
N ALA A 157 21.69 0.67 13.69
CA ALA A 157 21.78 1.16 12.32
C ALA A 157 20.39 1.51 11.76
N ARG A 158 19.37 0.68 12.02
CA ARG A 158 17.98 0.98 11.63
C ARG A 158 17.45 2.25 12.29
N ASP A 159 17.66 2.43 13.60
CA ASP A 159 17.25 3.62 14.33
C ASP A 159 17.88 4.90 13.73
N ILE A 160 19.19 4.86 13.46
CA ILE A 160 19.95 5.98 12.85
C ILE A 160 19.44 6.28 11.44
N GLN A 161 19.30 5.26 10.60
CA GLN A 161 18.81 5.43 9.23
C GLN A 161 17.40 6.01 9.21
N ALA A 162 16.51 5.56 10.09
CA ALA A 162 15.15 6.09 10.21
C ALA A 162 15.18 7.58 10.61
N ALA A 163 16.01 7.95 11.58
CA ALA A 163 16.16 9.35 12.01
C ALA A 163 16.68 10.26 10.89
N ILE A 164 17.71 9.82 10.15
CA ILE A 164 18.29 10.55 9.03
C ILE A 164 17.28 10.71 7.88
N ARG A 165 16.65 9.61 7.46
CA ARG A 165 15.61 9.64 6.42
C ARG A 165 14.47 10.57 6.81
N GLY A 166 14.04 10.51 8.08
CA GLY A 166 13.02 11.41 8.62
C GLY A 166 13.45 12.88 8.60
N TYR A 167 14.71 13.19 8.93
CA TYR A 167 15.24 14.56 8.87
C TYR A 167 15.25 15.10 7.43
N PHE A 168 15.78 14.34 6.47
CA PHE A 168 15.79 14.73 5.06
C PHE A 168 14.36 14.89 4.51
N GLY A 169 13.46 13.97 4.84
CA GLY A 169 12.04 14.06 4.46
C GLY A 169 11.40 15.35 4.98
N ARG A 170 11.55 15.66 6.28
CA ARG A 170 11.03 16.91 6.86
C ARG A 170 11.64 18.16 6.23
N ARG A 171 12.95 18.15 5.96
CA ARG A 171 13.65 19.26 5.29
C ARG A 171 13.11 19.47 3.87
N CYS A 172 12.92 18.41 3.10
CA CYS A 172 12.35 18.45 1.75
C CYS A 172 10.92 19.01 1.78
N CYS A 173 10.04 18.46 2.63
CA CYS A 173 8.67 18.95 2.78
C CYS A 173 8.61 20.42 3.18
N ARG A 174 9.51 20.88 4.07
CA ARG A 174 9.58 22.30 4.47
C ARG A 174 10.02 23.19 3.30
N ALA A 175 10.97 22.75 2.49
CA ALA A 175 11.41 23.47 1.30
C ALA A 175 10.29 23.55 0.25
N LEU A 176 9.57 22.44 0.00
CA LEU A 176 8.41 22.41 -0.89
C LEU A 176 7.28 23.32 -0.39
N ARG A 177 6.97 23.32 0.91
CA ARG A 177 5.99 24.25 1.50
C ARG A 177 6.38 25.71 1.32
N LYS A 178 7.67 26.05 1.49
CA LYS A 178 8.16 27.42 1.23
C LYS A 178 8.01 27.79 -0.25
N ARG A 179 8.20 26.84 -1.16
CA ARG A 179 7.98 27.05 -2.59
C ARG A 179 6.50 27.21 -2.93
N SER A 180 5.61 26.48 -2.26
CA SER A 180 4.15 26.57 -2.46
C SER A 180 3.52 27.87 -1.94
N THR A 181 4.25 28.66 -1.16
CA THR A 181 3.78 29.96 -0.63
C THR A 181 4.55 31.15 -1.19
N GLY A 182 5.31 30.96 -2.27
CA GLY A 182 6.12 32.01 -2.90
C GLY A 182 5.39 32.77 -4.01
N VAL A 183 5.95 33.91 -4.39
CA VAL A 183 5.46 34.78 -5.49
C VAL A 183 5.23 33.99 -6.79
N LEU A 184 6.12 33.05 -7.13
CA LEU A 184 5.95 32.22 -8.33
C LEU A 184 4.66 31.38 -8.31
N VAL A 185 4.24 30.88 -7.15
CA VAL A 185 3.01 30.07 -7.04
C VAL A 185 1.76 30.93 -7.11
N THR A 186 1.81 32.15 -6.58
CA THR A 186 0.72 33.10 -6.79
C THR A 186 0.61 33.56 -8.24
N GLU A 187 1.75 33.76 -8.94
CA GLU A 187 1.76 34.08 -10.37
C GLU A 187 1.24 32.90 -11.23
N LEU A 188 1.69 31.68 -10.95
CA LEU A 188 1.17 30.47 -11.61
C LEU A 188 -0.32 30.26 -11.34
N GLY A 189 -0.76 30.50 -10.09
CA GLY A 189 -2.18 30.47 -9.73
C GLY A 189 -3.00 31.50 -10.49
N ARG A 190 -2.47 32.72 -10.65
CA ARG A 190 -3.12 33.77 -11.45
C ARG A 190 -3.18 33.39 -12.93
N ALA A 191 -2.10 32.87 -13.50
CA ALA A 191 -2.06 32.41 -14.88
C ALA A 191 -3.06 31.26 -15.11
N ALA A 192 -3.14 30.29 -14.21
CA ALA A 192 -4.10 29.20 -14.26
C ALA A 192 -5.55 29.71 -14.16
N ASN A 193 -5.83 30.64 -13.25
CA ASN A 193 -7.15 31.25 -13.09
C ASN A 193 -7.55 32.04 -14.35
N ASN A 194 -6.64 32.81 -14.94
CA ASN A 194 -6.88 33.55 -16.18
C ASN A 194 -7.21 32.60 -17.34
N MET A 195 -6.46 31.50 -17.46
CA MET A 195 -6.73 30.46 -18.45
C MET A 195 -8.10 29.82 -18.23
N ASN A 196 -8.44 29.51 -16.98
CA ASN A 196 -9.74 28.92 -16.66
C ASN A 196 -10.90 29.90 -16.95
N SER A 197 -10.74 31.19 -16.64
CA SER A 197 -11.75 32.20 -16.99
C SER A 197 -11.92 32.35 -18.51
N TYR A 198 -10.83 32.27 -19.27
CA TYR A 198 -10.89 32.31 -20.73
C TYR A 198 -11.63 31.09 -21.29
N LEU A 199 -11.34 29.89 -20.79
CA LEU A 199 -12.03 28.66 -21.21
C LEU A 199 -13.52 28.69 -20.86
N LEU A 200 -13.90 29.25 -19.71
CA LEU A 200 -15.30 29.43 -19.33
C LEU A 200 -16.02 30.41 -20.26
N ASP A 201 -15.39 31.54 -20.62
CA ASP A 201 -15.93 32.48 -21.60
C ASP A 201 -16.12 31.84 -22.99
N GLN A 202 -15.12 31.08 -23.45
CA GLN A 202 -15.23 30.32 -24.70
C GLN A 202 -16.37 29.30 -24.67
N ARG A 203 -16.54 28.60 -23.55
CA ARG A 203 -17.65 27.65 -23.38
C ARG A 203 -19.01 28.34 -23.49
N VAL A 204 -19.20 29.46 -22.78
CA VAL A 204 -20.48 30.22 -22.83
C VAL A 204 -20.79 30.68 -24.26
N LYS A 205 -19.78 31.13 -25.02
CA LYS A 205 -19.94 31.50 -26.42
C LYS A 205 -20.35 30.31 -27.28
N LEU A 206 -19.67 29.17 -27.14
CA LEU A 206 -20.02 27.96 -27.87
C LEU A 206 -21.44 27.48 -27.54
N ASP A 207 -21.82 27.47 -26.26
CA ASP A 207 -23.17 27.10 -25.83
C ASP A 207 -24.23 28.05 -26.43
N SER A 208 -23.93 29.35 -26.55
CA SER A 208 -24.82 30.32 -27.18
C SER A 208 -24.98 30.09 -28.69
N GLU A 209 -23.90 29.75 -29.40
CA GLU A 209 -23.95 29.44 -30.84
C GLU A 209 -24.69 28.13 -31.10
N LEU A 210 -24.46 27.10 -30.28
CA LEU A 210 -25.22 25.86 -30.36
C LEU A 210 -26.72 26.10 -30.11
N GLY A 211 -27.06 26.95 -29.15
CA GLY A 211 -28.45 27.36 -28.92
C GLY A 211 -29.07 28.08 -30.12
N ARG A 212 -28.31 28.97 -30.78
CA ARG A 212 -28.77 29.65 -32.01
C ARG A 212 -29.00 28.64 -33.14
N LEU A 213 -28.06 27.74 -33.38
CA LEU A 213 -28.17 26.72 -34.43
C LEU A 213 -29.33 25.75 -34.17
N GLN A 214 -29.56 25.38 -32.91
CA GLN A 214 -30.72 24.55 -32.55
C GLN A 214 -32.03 25.29 -32.85
N LYS A 215 -32.13 26.58 -32.52
CA LYS A 215 -33.31 27.38 -32.83
C LYS A 215 -33.55 27.47 -34.34
N GLU A 216 -32.50 27.70 -35.13
CA GLU A 216 -32.60 27.69 -36.59
C GLU A 216 -33.06 26.31 -37.12
N LEU A 217 -32.55 25.23 -36.54
CA LEU A 217 -32.99 23.87 -36.88
C LEU A 217 -34.48 23.67 -36.55
N ASP A 218 -34.93 24.09 -35.38
CA ASP A 218 -36.32 23.98 -34.95
C ASP A 218 -37.24 24.84 -35.83
N GLU A 219 -36.81 26.05 -36.21
CA GLU A 219 -37.53 26.90 -37.17
C GLU A 219 -37.67 26.20 -38.53
N THR A 220 -36.60 25.58 -39.05
CA THR A 220 -36.67 24.82 -40.32
C THR A 220 -37.57 23.59 -40.22
N ASN A 221 -37.56 22.88 -39.08
CA ASN A 221 -38.43 21.74 -38.83
C ASN A 221 -39.90 22.19 -38.78
N ASN A 222 -40.21 23.27 -38.07
CA ASN A 222 -41.56 23.81 -37.98
C ASN A 222 -42.10 24.24 -39.34
N LEU A 223 -41.28 24.90 -40.17
CA LEU A 223 -41.65 25.24 -41.54
C LEU A 223 -41.90 23.99 -42.39
N PHE A 224 -41.07 22.95 -42.24
CA PHE A 224 -41.25 21.68 -42.93
C PHE A 224 -42.55 20.99 -42.51
N GLU A 225 -42.86 20.90 -41.22
CA GLU A 225 -44.10 20.32 -40.71
C GLU A 225 -45.34 21.11 -41.19
N ALA A 226 -45.29 22.45 -41.16
CA ALA A 226 -46.36 23.29 -41.69
C ALA A 226 -46.57 23.09 -43.20
N PHE A 227 -45.48 22.94 -43.96
CA PHE A 227 -45.53 22.60 -45.39
C PHE A 227 -46.15 21.22 -45.61
N MET A 228 -45.77 20.22 -44.82
CA MET A 228 -46.32 18.87 -44.90
C MET A 228 -47.81 18.84 -44.55
N ALA A 229 -48.25 19.59 -43.54
CA ALA A 229 -49.66 19.70 -43.14
C ALA A 229 -50.56 20.36 -44.21
N THR A 230 -50.01 21.30 -44.99
CA THR A 230 -50.77 22.00 -46.05
C THR A 230 -50.84 21.18 -47.35
N ARG A 231 -50.03 20.13 -47.48
CA ARG A 231 -49.87 19.40 -48.73
C ARG A 231 -51.08 18.52 -49.03
N THR A 232 -51.87 18.91 -50.01
CA THR A 232 -52.94 18.08 -50.57
C THR A 232 -52.36 17.03 -51.52
N ILE A 233 -52.61 15.74 -51.26
CA ILE A 233 -52.09 14.63 -52.07
C ILE A 233 -53.25 13.93 -52.77
N SER A 234 -53.13 13.76 -54.09
CA SER A 234 -54.01 12.87 -54.85
C SER A 234 -53.48 11.44 -54.76
N TRP A 235 -54.02 10.66 -53.82
CA TRP A 235 -53.62 9.26 -53.60
C TRP A 235 -53.85 8.36 -54.81
N ILE A 236 -54.87 8.65 -55.62
CA ILE A 236 -55.16 7.91 -56.86
C ILE A 236 -53.95 7.95 -57.81
N SER A 237 -53.37 9.15 -58.03
CA SER A 237 -52.20 9.30 -58.90
C SER A 237 -50.94 8.63 -58.31
N VAL A 238 -50.79 8.66 -56.99
CA VAL A 238 -49.65 8.02 -56.31
C VAL A 238 -49.73 6.50 -56.45
N ILE A 239 -50.90 5.91 -56.21
CA ILE A 239 -51.16 4.47 -56.33
C ILE A 239 -50.96 4.00 -57.78
N GLU A 240 -51.42 4.77 -58.76
CA GLU A 240 -51.22 4.44 -60.18
C GLU A 240 -49.74 4.42 -60.56
N LYS A 241 -48.96 5.41 -60.12
CA LYS A 241 -47.49 5.44 -60.31
C LYS A 241 -46.81 4.27 -59.62
N THR A 242 -47.27 3.89 -58.43
CA THR A 242 -46.76 2.72 -57.71
C THR A 242 -47.01 1.44 -58.51
N ARG A 243 -48.21 1.27 -59.09
CA ARG A 243 -48.55 0.12 -59.95
C ARG A 243 -47.68 0.06 -61.21
N GLN A 244 -47.41 1.21 -61.83
CA GLN A 244 -46.53 1.28 -63.01
C GLN A 244 -45.09 0.87 -62.71
N ARG A 245 -44.59 1.14 -61.49
CA ARG A 245 -43.21 0.82 -61.10
C ARG A 245 -42.97 -0.65 -60.76
N GLN A 246 -44.02 -1.40 -60.43
CA GLN A 246 -43.96 -2.85 -60.13
C GLN A 246 -42.83 -3.23 -59.15
N SER A 247 -42.66 -2.48 -58.07
CA SER A 247 -41.64 -2.78 -57.06
C SER A 247 -41.93 -4.13 -56.41
N LYS A 248 -40.93 -5.03 -56.43
CA LYS A 248 -41.07 -6.42 -55.96
C LYS A 248 -40.68 -6.62 -54.50
N ALA A 249 -39.90 -5.70 -53.93
CA ALA A 249 -39.36 -5.80 -52.58
C ALA A 249 -39.47 -4.49 -51.80
N CYS A 250 -39.59 -4.62 -50.48
CA CYS A 250 -39.60 -3.52 -49.52
C CYS A 250 -38.18 -2.92 -49.39
N PRO A 251 -37.97 -1.62 -49.61
CA PRO A 251 -36.64 -1.01 -49.52
C PRO A 251 -36.05 -0.92 -48.10
N ILE A 252 -36.84 -1.21 -47.05
CA ILE A 252 -36.38 -1.16 -45.65
C ILE A 252 -35.83 -2.53 -45.23
N CYS A 253 -36.58 -3.62 -45.44
CA CYS A 253 -36.18 -4.97 -45.04
C CYS A 253 -35.61 -5.82 -46.18
N PHE A 254 -35.69 -5.35 -47.43
CA PHE A 254 -35.26 -6.05 -48.65
C PHE A 254 -36.01 -7.36 -48.97
N GLU A 255 -37.09 -7.66 -48.25
CA GLU A 255 -37.94 -8.82 -48.51
C GLU A 255 -38.98 -8.52 -49.59
N ASN A 256 -39.40 -9.57 -50.31
CA ASN A 256 -40.41 -9.46 -51.36
C ASN A 256 -41.82 -9.31 -50.77
N PHE A 257 -42.69 -8.61 -51.49
CA PHE A 257 -44.11 -8.59 -51.15
C PHE A 257 -44.77 -9.91 -51.56
N ASP A 258 -45.52 -10.55 -50.67
CA ASP A 258 -46.28 -11.77 -50.97
C ASP A 258 -47.54 -11.45 -51.80
N TYR A 259 -47.37 -11.42 -53.12
CA TYR A 259 -48.45 -11.18 -54.08
C TYR A 259 -49.33 -12.43 -54.27
N LYS A 260 -50.50 -12.50 -53.63
CA LYS A 260 -51.57 -13.42 -54.06
C LYS A 260 -52.50 -12.74 -55.08
N GLY A 261 -52.07 -12.69 -56.34
CA GLY A 261 -52.93 -12.36 -57.49
C GLY A 261 -53.17 -10.87 -57.76
N VAL A 262 -53.74 -10.57 -58.94
CA VAL A 262 -53.85 -9.25 -59.61
C VAL A 262 -54.70 -8.20 -58.86
N PHE A 263 -55.20 -8.54 -57.68
CA PHE A 263 -55.93 -7.65 -56.79
C PHE A 263 -55.37 -7.79 -55.38
N ILE A 264 -55.30 -6.68 -54.65
CA ILE A 264 -55.11 -6.71 -53.19
C ILE A 264 -56.33 -7.41 -52.62
N SER A 265 -56.23 -8.71 -52.34
CA SER A 265 -57.37 -9.52 -51.93
C SER A 265 -57.77 -9.15 -50.51
N LEU A 266 -58.93 -8.50 -50.38
CA LEU A 266 -59.71 -8.50 -49.15
C LEU A 266 -60.18 -9.94 -48.87
N ALA A 267 -59.92 -10.39 -47.65
CA ALA A 267 -60.44 -11.58 -46.99
C ALA A 267 -60.14 -12.94 -47.65
N SER A 268 -59.26 -13.70 -47.01
CA SER A 268 -59.48 -15.13 -46.83
C SER A 268 -59.36 -15.43 -45.34
N ASP A 269 -60.35 -16.12 -44.80
CA ASP A 269 -60.51 -16.52 -43.40
C ASP A 269 -59.42 -17.50 -42.94
N SER A 270 -58.20 -17.01 -42.78
CA SER A 270 -57.13 -17.71 -42.07
C SER A 270 -56.30 -16.68 -41.28
N GLU A 271 -56.48 -16.70 -39.96
CA GLU A 271 -56.03 -15.72 -38.95
C GLU A 271 -54.51 -15.48 -38.80
N LYS A 272 -53.66 -15.75 -39.79
CA LYS A 272 -52.22 -15.41 -39.70
C LYS A 272 -51.66 -14.84 -41.00
N ASP A 273 -51.31 -13.55 -40.89
CA ASP A 273 -50.33 -12.81 -41.70
C ASP A 273 -50.76 -12.39 -43.12
N ALA A 274 -51.80 -11.55 -43.20
CA ALA A 274 -51.98 -10.69 -44.39
C ALA A 274 -50.94 -9.57 -44.36
N CYS A 275 -49.93 -9.65 -45.24
CA CYS A 275 -48.89 -8.62 -45.36
C CYS A 275 -49.49 -7.29 -45.85
N THR A 276 -49.70 -6.34 -44.94
CA THR A 276 -50.19 -5.00 -45.26
C THR A 276 -49.07 -4.15 -45.86
N VAL A 277 -49.39 -3.43 -46.94
CA VAL A 277 -48.41 -2.61 -47.67
C VAL A 277 -48.82 -1.14 -47.65
N SER A 278 -47.85 -0.27 -47.41
CA SER A 278 -48.00 1.19 -47.42
C SER A 278 -47.24 1.80 -48.60
N THR A 279 -47.80 2.84 -49.21
CA THR A 279 -47.12 3.67 -50.21
C THR A 279 -46.87 5.07 -49.67
N VAL A 280 -45.84 5.75 -50.21
CA VAL A 280 -45.45 7.09 -49.78
C VAL A 280 -45.69 8.14 -50.87
N SER A 281 -46.12 9.33 -50.46
CA SER A 281 -46.55 10.40 -51.38
C SER A 281 -45.46 11.03 -52.24
N CYS A 282 -44.19 10.96 -51.82
CA CYS A 282 -43.09 11.66 -52.48
C CYS A 282 -42.51 10.91 -53.69
N CYS A 283 -42.29 9.61 -53.55
CA CYS A 283 -41.62 8.79 -54.56
C CYS A 283 -42.42 7.57 -54.96
N SER A 284 -43.65 7.38 -54.46
CA SER A 284 -44.53 6.26 -54.82
C SER A 284 -43.89 4.88 -54.59
N ALA A 285 -42.94 4.78 -53.65
CA ALA A 285 -42.32 3.52 -53.24
C ALA A 285 -43.24 2.75 -52.29
N LEU A 286 -43.20 1.41 -52.38
CA LEU A 286 -43.94 0.49 -51.52
C LEU A 286 -43.07 0.02 -50.36
N PHE A 287 -43.68 -0.13 -49.19
CA PHE A 287 -43.07 -0.66 -47.98
C PHE A 287 -44.04 -1.58 -47.26
N HIS A 288 -43.55 -2.57 -46.52
CA HIS A 288 -44.40 -3.23 -45.52
C HIS A 288 -44.86 -2.18 -44.52
N SER A 289 -46.15 -2.20 -44.15
CA SER A 289 -46.69 -1.23 -43.19
C SER A 289 -45.92 -1.30 -41.87
N ASP A 290 -45.59 -2.50 -41.37
CA ASP A 290 -44.81 -2.66 -40.14
C ASP A 290 -43.40 -2.07 -40.26
N CYS A 291 -42.72 -2.26 -41.40
CA CYS A 291 -41.40 -1.68 -41.62
C CYS A 291 -41.44 -0.14 -41.67
N LEU A 292 -42.49 0.42 -42.27
CA LEU A 292 -42.66 1.86 -42.36
C LEU A 292 -43.05 2.46 -41.00
N ASP A 293 -43.95 1.81 -40.26
CA ASP A 293 -44.39 2.23 -38.93
C ASP A 293 -43.20 2.20 -37.93
N VAL A 294 -42.34 1.16 -38.01
CA VAL A 294 -41.08 1.10 -37.22
C VAL A 294 -40.14 2.24 -37.61
N TYR A 295 -39.98 2.52 -38.91
CA TYR A 295 -39.15 3.62 -39.37
C TYR A 295 -39.66 4.97 -38.87
N GLU A 296 -40.96 5.23 -38.97
CA GLU A 296 -41.61 6.46 -38.48
C GLU A 296 -41.45 6.62 -36.96
N SER A 297 -41.42 5.53 -36.20
CA SER A 297 -41.24 5.59 -34.73
C SER A 297 -39.82 5.95 -34.28
N VAL A 298 -38.81 5.70 -35.12
CA VAL A 298 -37.39 5.93 -34.82
C VAL A 298 -36.84 7.14 -35.57
N ALA A 299 -37.47 7.56 -36.66
CA ALA A 299 -37.00 8.67 -37.45
C ALA A 299 -37.25 10.01 -36.73
N ASP A 300 -36.19 10.80 -36.58
CA ASP A 300 -36.29 12.17 -36.03
C ASP A 300 -37.13 13.12 -36.92
N ARG A 301 -37.42 12.72 -38.17
CA ARG A 301 -38.16 13.51 -39.16
C ARG A 301 -38.97 12.63 -40.12
N ALA A 302 -40.11 13.14 -40.60
CA ALA A 302 -40.95 12.50 -41.61
C ALA A 302 -40.35 12.57 -43.04
N VAL A 303 -39.14 12.04 -43.22
CA VAL A 303 -38.43 11.97 -44.51
C VAL A 303 -38.41 10.56 -45.06
N CYS A 304 -38.64 10.42 -46.36
CA CYS A 304 -38.79 9.12 -46.99
C CYS A 304 -37.49 8.31 -46.91
N PRO A 305 -37.55 7.01 -46.52
CA PRO A 305 -36.37 6.13 -46.51
C PRO A 305 -35.63 6.09 -47.84
N CYS A 306 -36.35 6.14 -48.97
CA CYS A 306 -35.80 6.02 -50.32
C CYS A 306 -35.26 7.32 -50.90
N CYS A 307 -36.03 8.40 -50.88
CA CYS A 307 -35.68 9.64 -51.58
C CYS A 307 -35.35 10.81 -50.67
N LYS A 308 -35.43 10.63 -49.34
CA LYS A 308 -35.18 11.64 -48.29
C LYS A 308 -36.05 12.89 -48.37
N SER A 309 -37.05 12.91 -49.26
CA SER A 309 -38.05 13.97 -49.35
C SER A 309 -39.14 13.78 -48.28
N GLY A 310 -39.79 14.87 -47.88
CA GLY A 310 -40.94 14.79 -46.98
C GLY A 310 -42.09 13.98 -47.58
N PHE A 311 -42.63 13.06 -46.78
CA PHE A 311 -43.65 12.12 -47.22
C PHE A 311 -44.81 12.03 -46.24
N ILE A 312 -45.96 11.64 -46.79
CA ILE A 312 -47.11 11.15 -46.04
C ILE A 312 -47.29 9.70 -46.51
N SER A 313 -47.63 8.80 -45.59
CA SER A 313 -47.88 7.39 -45.87
C SER A 313 -49.39 7.13 -46.04
N HIS A 314 -49.72 6.17 -46.89
CA HIS A 314 -51.08 5.67 -47.07
C HIS A 314 -51.06 4.14 -47.10
N LYS A 315 -51.82 3.53 -46.20
CA LYS A 315 -52.02 2.07 -46.18
C LYS A 315 -52.85 1.71 -47.41
N VAL A 316 -52.31 0.87 -48.28
CA VAL A 316 -53.01 0.50 -49.51
C VAL A 316 -53.98 -0.62 -49.16
N GLU A 317 -55.17 -0.22 -48.70
CA GLU A 317 -56.30 -1.15 -48.59
C GLU A 317 -56.77 -1.54 -49.99
N GLY A 318 -57.17 -2.80 -50.17
CA GLY A 318 -57.55 -3.30 -51.48
C GLY A 318 -58.73 -2.53 -52.03
N VAL A 319 -58.45 -1.59 -52.93
CA VAL A 319 -59.48 -0.87 -53.67
C VAL A 319 -60.10 -1.88 -54.64
N SER A 320 -61.33 -2.26 -54.34
CA SER A 320 -62.24 -3.08 -55.15
C SER A 320 -62.37 -2.58 -56.58
#